data_AF-A0A960SJV1-F1
#
_entry.id   AF-A0A960SJV1-F1
#
_cell.length_a   1.000
_cell.length_b   1.000
_cell.length_c   1.000
_cell.angle_alpha   90.00
_cell.angle_beta   90.00
_cell.angle_gamma   90.00
#
_symmetry.space_group_name_H-M   'P 1'
#
loop_
_entity.id
_entity.type
_entity.pdbx_description
1 polymer ?
#
loop_
_entity_poly.entity_id
_entity_poly.type
_entity_poly.pdbx_seq_one_letter_code
_entity_poly.pdbx_strand_id
1 'polypeptide(L)'
;IGAWLSYGLGSENADLPAFVALISGNGGQPLYDRLWGSGFLPTKFQGVKFRSTKDPVLYLNNPGGVDSATRRQMLDDIAELNDMRYQNFGDPEIQTRIAQYEMAYRMQSSVPELTDLKSEPDHVFDLYGEAARKPGTYAYNCLLARRMSERGVRFVQLFHRGWDNHTELPEKIRTQCRDTDQASAALVTDLKQRGMLDDT
;
A
#
# COMPACT_ATOMS: atom_id res chain seq x y z
N ILE A 1 -1.85 -11.81 -9.04
CA ILE A 1 -2.09 -10.75 -10.06
C ILE A 1 -1.15 -9.58 -9.84
N GLY A 2 -1.20 -8.86 -8.71
CA GLY A 2 -0.32 -7.70 -8.46
C GLY A 2 1.18 -7.95 -8.73
N ALA A 3 1.74 -9.07 -8.26
CA ALA A 3 3.14 -9.41 -8.52
C ALA A 3 3.47 -9.61 -10.01
N TRP A 4 2.54 -10.21 -10.78
CA TRP A 4 2.71 -10.41 -12.22
C TRP A 4 2.59 -9.12 -13.01
N LEU A 5 1.69 -8.21 -12.61
CA LEU A 5 1.57 -6.89 -13.23
C LEU A 5 2.83 -6.06 -12.95
N SER A 6 3.33 -6.10 -11.71
CA SER A 6 4.59 -5.46 -11.34
C SER A 6 5.78 -6.02 -12.13
N TYR A 7 5.81 -7.34 -12.37
CA TYR A 7 6.84 -7.98 -13.19
C TYR A 7 6.75 -7.60 -14.68
N GLY A 8 5.55 -7.64 -15.26
CA GLY A 8 5.35 -7.44 -16.69
C GLY A 8 5.36 -5.98 -17.13
N LEU A 9 4.85 -5.08 -16.28
CA LEU A 9 4.66 -3.65 -16.60
C LEU A 9 5.62 -2.73 -15.83
N GLY A 10 6.34 -3.27 -14.83
CA GLY A 10 7.21 -2.47 -13.98
C GLY A 10 6.46 -1.47 -13.10
N SER A 11 7.21 -0.46 -12.64
CA SER A 11 6.70 0.65 -11.84
C SER A 11 6.88 1.96 -12.61
N GLU A 12 5.87 2.82 -12.60
CA GLU A 12 5.96 4.19 -13.12
C GLU A 12 6.37 5.19 -12.04
N ASN A 13 6.48 4.72 -10.80
CA ASN A 13 6.88 5.52 -9.65
C ASN A 13 8.13 4.94 -8.99
N ALA A 14 8.97 5.83 -8.45
CA ALA A 14 10.18 5.45 -7.76
C ALA A 14 9.98 5.30 -6.24
N ASP A 15 8.96 5.96 -5.67
CA ASP A 15 8.87 6.23 -4.23
C ASP A 15 7.84 5.39 -3.47
N LEU A 16 7.07 4.57 -4.19
CA LEU A 16 6.10 3.62 -3.63
C LEU A 16 6.27 2.22 -4.26
N PRO A 17 5.83 1.15 -3.56
CA PRO A 17 5.78 -0.17 -4.14
C PRO A 17 4.81 -0.22 -5.32
N ALA A 18 5.16 -0.94 -6.39
CA ALA A 18 4.26 -1.15 -7.53
C ALA A 18 3.01 -1.99 -7.16
N PHE A 19 3.11 -2.85 -6.14
CA PHE A 19 1.99 -3.62 -5.61
C PHE A 19 1.78 -3.30 -4.13
N VAL A 20 0.66 -2.65 -3.81
CA VAL A 20 0.25 -2.33 -2.44
C VAL A 20 -1.05 -3.05 -2.09
N ALA A 21 -1.14 -3.57 -0.88
CA ALA A 21 -2.36 -4.10 -0.29
C ALA A 21 -2.81 -3.26 0.91
N LEU A 22 -4.02 -2.71 0.81
CA LEU A 22 -4.66 -1.92 1.86
C LEU A 22 -5.71 -2.76 2.56
N ILE A 23 -5.59 -2.93 3.88
CA ILE A 23 -6.52 -3.76 4.65
C ILE A 23 -7.50 -2.88 5.41
N SER A 24 -8.75 -3.30 5.50
CA SER A 24 -9.79 -2.67 6.33
C SER A 24 -10.74 -3.72 6.91
N GLY A 25 -11.63 -3.27 7.79
CA GLY A 25 -12.66 -4.11 8.41
C GLY A 25 -12.12 -5.00 9.52
N ASN A 26 -13.04 -5.59 10.27
CA ASN A 26 -12.78 -6.52 11.36
C ASN A 26 -13.43 -7.85 11.03
N GLY A 27 -12.82 -8.92 11.52
CA GLY A 27 -13.28 -10.28 11.27
C GLY A 27 -12.11 -11.21 11.56
N GLY A 28 -12.37 -12.33 12.22
CA GLY A 28 -11.37 -13.32 12.64
C GLY A 28 -10.60 -14.01 11.49
N GLN A 29 -10.54 -13.39 10.30
CA GLN A 29 -9.78 -13.81 9.14
C GLN A 29 -8.29 -13.51 9.39
N PRO A 30 -7.44 -14.54 9.62
CA PRO A 30 -6.01 -14.34 9.75
C PRO A 30 -5.43 -13.97 8.38
N LEU A 31 -4.91 -12.75 8.27
CA LEU A 31 -4.24 -12.29 7.05
C LEU A 31 -2.73 -12.48 7.18
N TYR A 32 -2.22 -13.46 6.44
CA TYR A 32 -0.79 -13.76 6.36
C TYR A 32 -0.15 -13.03 5.19
N ASP A 33 1.11 -12.62 5.33
CA ASP A 33 1.83 -11.90 4.27
C ASP A 33 1.99 -12.73 2.98
N ARG A 34 1.93 -14.06 3.09
CA ARG A 34 1.92 -14.99 1.94
C ARG A 34 0.77 -14.73 0.96
N LEU A 35 -0.31 -14.06 1.38
CA LEU A 35 -1.44 -13.71 0.51
C LEU A 35 -1.05 -12.72 -0.59
N TRP A 36 0.06 -12.00 -0.41
CA TRP A 36 0.60 -11.04 -1.39
C TRP A 36 1.97 -11.46 -1.93
N GLY A 37 2.33 -12.75 -1.78
CA GLY A 37 3.59 -13.32 -2.26
C GLY A 37 3.79 -13.20 -3.77
N SER A 38 5.05 -13.16 -4.21
CA SER A 38 5.43 -13.17 -5.63
C SER A 38 5.41 -14.56 -6.28
N GLY A 39 5.19 -15.63 -5.50
CA GLY A 39 5.21 -17.00 -5.99
C GLY A 39 6.59 -17.38 -6.51
N PHE A 40 6.67 -17.75 -7.79
CA PHE A 40 7.94 -18.08 -8.48
C PHE A 40 8.69 -16.84 -8.99
N LEU A 41 8.05 -15.66 -9.00
CA LEU A 41 8.71 -14.43 -9.39
C LEU A 41 9.65 -13.94 -8.29
N PRO A 42 10.72 -13.20 -8.64
CA PRO A 42 11.58 -12.56 -7.66
C PRO A 42 10.78 -11.80 -6.59
N THR A 43 11.23 -11.94 -5.35
CA THR A 43 10.62 -11.35 -4.14
C THR A 43 10.51 -9.82 -4.19
N LYS A 44 11.29 -9.13 -5.04
CA LYS A 44 11.14 -7.70 -5.31
C LYS A 44 9.76 -7.31 -5.87
N PHE A 45 9.00 -8.26 -6.43
CA PHE A 45 7.64 -8.06 -6.94
C PHE A 45 6.55 -8.40 -5.92
N GLN A 46 6.92 -8.83 -4.71
CA GLN A 46 5.98 -9.14 -3.64
C GLN A 46 5.18 -7.88 -3.23
N GLY A 47 3.90 -8.07 -2.95
CA GLY A 47 3.04 -6.99 -2.50
C GLY A 47 3.40 -6.51 -1.10
N VAL A 48 3.35 -5.20 -0.91
CA VAL A 48 3.60 -4.55 0.38
C VAL A 48 2.28 -4.26 1.06
N LYS A 49 2.09 -4.85 2.24
CA LYS A 49 0.91 -4.62 3.07
C LYS A 49 1.03 -3.28 3.80
N PHE A 50 0.09 -2.38 3.56
CA PHE A 50 -0.08 -1.15 4.33
C PHE A 50 -1.13 -1.38 5.41
N ARG A 51 -0.76 -1.04 6.64
CA ARG A 51 -1.62 -1.18 7.81
C ARG A 51 -2.64 -0.05 7.87
N SER A 52 -3.79 -0.40 8.42
CA SER A 52 -4.94 0.45 8.70
C SER A 52 -4.71 1.44 9.85
N THR A 53 -3.47 1.68 10.26
CA THR A 53 -3.08 2.40 11.49
C THR A 53 -2.29 3.67 11.17
N LYS A 54 -2.04 4.52 12.19
CA LYS A 54 -1.29 5.78 12.07
C LYS A 54 0.06 5.61 11.34
N ASP A 55 0.77 4.51 11.60
CA ASP A 55 1.95 4.12 10.83
C ASP A 55 1.54 3.01 9.84
N PRO A 56 1.32 3.32 8.56
CA PRO A 56 0.88 2.35 7.57
C PRO A 56 1.98 1.34 7.22
N VAL A 57 3.25 1.71 7.41
CA VAL A 57 4.42 0.86 7.19
C VAL A 57 5.24 0.86 8.47
N LEU A 58 5.47 -0.33 9.02
CA LEU A 58 6.23 -0.49 10.25
C LEU A 58 7.68 -0.04 10.07
N TYR A 59 8.23 0.60 11.09
CA TYR A 59 9.64 1.02 11.17
C TYR A 59 10.08 1.92 10.02
N LEU A 60 9.13 2.60 9.39
CA LEU A 60 9.43 3.55 8.33
C LEU A 60 10.10 4.80 8.89
N ASN A 61 9.68 5.29 10.06
CA ASN A 61 10.27 6.48 10.68
C ASN A 61 11.66 6.19 11.28
N ASN A 62 12.56 7.17 11.20
CA ASN A 62 13.86 7.09 11.87
C ASN A 62 13.67 7.11 13.40
N PRO A 63 14.38 6.25 14.15
CA PRO A 63 14.36 6.30 15.61
C PRO A 63 14.97 7.61 16.12
N GLY A 64 14.57 8.04 17.33
CA GLY A 64 15.11 9.25 17.95
C GLY A 64 16.65 9.23 18.01
N GLY A 65 17.29 10.28 17.49
CA GLY A 65 18.75 10.39 17.43
C GLY A 65 19.38 9.97 16.09
N VAL A 66 18.59 9.45 15.14
CA VAL A 66 19.05 9.15 13.77
C VAL A 66 18.45 10.17 12.81
N ASP A 67 19.29 11.03 12.25
CA ASP A 67 18.87 11.95 11.19
C ASP A 67 18.88 11.29 9.80
N SER A 68 18.29 11.97 8.82
CA SER A 68 18.18 11.44 7.46
C SER A 68 19.53 11.23 6.77
N ALA A 69 20.55 12.02 7.12
CA ALA A 69 21.90 11.91 6.57
C ALA A 69 22.60 10.65 7.09
N THR A 70 22.53 10.42 8.41
CA THR A 70 23.03 9.22 9.07
C THR A 70 22.34 7.97 8.53
N ARG A 71 21.00 8.04 8.34
CA ARG A 71 20.23 6.94 7.77
C ARG A 71 20.65 6.62 6.33
N ARG A 72 20.89 7.63 5.49
CA ARG A 72 21.37 7.47 4.11
C ARG A 72 22.74 6.80 4.08
N GLN A 73 23.69 7.30 4.87
CA GLN A 73 25.02 6.71 4.96
C GLN A 73 24.98 5.24 5.40
N MET A 74 24.18 4.92 6.42
CA MET A 74 23.98 3.54 6.87
C MET A 74 23.42 2.64 5.75
N LEU A 75 22.53 3.16 4.89
CA LEU A 75 22.00 2.41 3.75
C LEU A 75 23.05 2.20 2.66
N ASP A 76 23.88 3.21 2.38
CA ASP A 76 24.99 3.10 1.44
C ASP A 76 25.98 2.02 1.88
N ASP A 77 26.37 2.02 3.16
CA ASP A 77 27.27 1.01 3.73
C ASP A 77 26.65 -0.41 3.66
N ILE A 78 25.35 -0.54 3.97
CA ILE A 78 24.63 -1.82 3.87
C ILE A 78 24.53 -2.29 2.42
N ALA A 79 24.32 -1.38 1.47
CA ALA A 79 24.26 -1.69 0.05
C ALA A 79 25.61 -2.23 -0.43
N GLU A 80 26.73 -1.56 -0.08
CA GLU A 80 28.08 -2.02 -0.41
C GLU A 80 28.38 -3.41 0.15
N LEU A 81 28.07 -3.65 1.44
CA LEU A 81 28.27 -4.96 2.06
C LEU A 81 27.44 -6.07 1.41
N ASN A 82 26.21 -5.76 1.00
CA ASN A 82 25.37 -6.71 0.29
C ASN A 82 25.89 -6.96 -1.13
N ASP A 83 26.38 -5.94 -1.84
CA ASP A 83 26.99 -6.12 -3.16
C ASP A 83 28.23 -7.01 -3.10
N MET A 84 29.10 -6.82 -2.09
CA MET A 84 30.24 -7.73 -1.86
C MET A 84 29.77 -9.17 -1.64
N ARG A 85 28.69 -9.38 -0.88
CA ARG A 85 28.10 -10.72 -0.69
C ARG A 85 27.49 -11.27 -1.97
N TYR A 86 26.84 -10.43 -2.77
CA TYR A 86 26.29 -10.85 -4.06
C TYR A 86 27.40 -11.32 -5.01
N GLN A 87 28.53 -10.62 -5.07
CA GLN A 87 29.67 -11.07 -5.89
C GLN A 87 30.24 -12.43 -5.45
N ASN A 88 30.14 -12.76 -4.15
CA ASN A 88 30.62 -14.02 -3.60
C ASN A 88 29.64 -15.19 -3.81
N PHE A 89 28.33 -14.96 -3.67
CA PHE A 89 27.33 -16.02 -3.63
C PHE A 89 26.40 -16.08 -4.86
N GLY A 90 26.23 -14.95 -5.56
CA GLY A 90 25.35 -14.83 -6.72
C GLY A 90 23.85 -14.95 -6.42
N ASP A 91 23.44 -14.89 -5.14
CA ASP A 91 22.03 -15.03 -4.74
C ASP A 91 21.22 -13.77 -5.07
N PRO A 92 20.24 -13.82 -5.98
CA PRO A 92 19.41 -12.68 -6.35
C PRO A 92 18.61 -12.08 -5.20
N GLU A 93 18.37 -12.82 -4.11
CA GLU A 93 17.68 -12.33 -2.92
C GLU A 93 18.45 -11.19 -2.25
N ILE A 94 19.78 -11.17 -2.39
CA ILE A 94 20.63 -10.09 -1.87
C ILE A 94 20.30 -8.77 -2.58
N GLN A 95 20.15 -8.79 -3.91
CA GLN A 95 19.75 -7.61 -4.67
C GLN A 95 18.33 -7.16 -4.32
N THR A 96 17.41 -8.09 -4.07
CA THR A 96 16.06 -7.74 -3.57
C THR A 96 16.15 -6.99 -2.25
N ARG A 97 16.99 -7.43 -1.30
CA ARG A 97 17.15 -6.78 0.00
C ARG A 97 17.64 -5.34 -0.13
N ILE A 98 18.64 -5.11 -0.98
CA ILE A 98 19.13 -3.75 -1.29
C ILE A 98 17.97 -2.90 -1.83
N ALA A 99 17.25 -3.40 -2.84
CA ALA A 99 16.12 -2.68 -3.43
C ALA A 99 15.01 -2.37 -2.41
N GLN A 100 14.72 -3.29 -1.49
CA GLN A 100 13.73 -3.10 -0.42
C GLN A 100 14.17 -2.05 0.59
N TYR A 101 15.45 -2.00 0.96
CA TYR A 101 15.97 -0.97 1.86
C TYR A 101 15.91 0.43 1.23
N GLU A 102 16.29 0.54 -0.04
CA GLU A 102 16.16 1.77 -0.81
C GLU A 102 14.71 2.22 -0.95
N MET A 103 13.81 1.26 -1.20
CA MET A 103 12.38 1.53 -1.29
C MET A 103 11.84 2.07 0.04
N ALA A 104 12.19 1.41 1.15
CA ALA A 104 11.78 1.84 2.48
C ALA A 104 12.29 3.26 2.80
N TYR A 105 13.51 3.61 2.36
CA TYR A 105 14.04 4.96 2.54
C TYR A 105 13.22 6.02 1.80
N ARG A 106 12.92 5.81 0.51
CA ARG A 106 12.11 6.75 -0.28
C ARG A 106 10.67 6.87 0.20
N MET A 107 10.13 5.79 0.75
CA MET A 107 8.81 5.80 1.38
C MET A 107 8.76 6.70 2.62
N GLN A 108 9.88 6.95 3.33
CA GLN A 108 9.89 7.78 4.54
C GLN A 108 9.38 9.20 4.28
N SER A 109 9.69 9.79 3.12
CA SER A 109 9.18 11.10 2.71
C SER A 109 7.81 11.02 2.06
N SER A 110 7.57 9.98 1.25
CA SER A 110 6.38 9.92 0.38
C SER A 110 5.12 9.42 1.09
N VAL A 111 5.25 8.52 2.07
CA VAL A 111 4.11 7.95 2.79
C VAL A 111 3.38 8.98 3.68
N PRO A 112 4.07 9.85 4.44
CA PRO A 112 3.40 10.91 5.20
C PRO A 112 2.52 11.81 4.31
N GLU A 113 3.03 12.26 3.17
CA GLU A 113 2.27 13.09 2.23
C GLU A 113 1.11 12.30 1.59
N LEU A 114 1.33 11.03 1.25
CA LEU A 114 0.31 10.16 0.68
C LEU A 114 -0.88 9.98 1.64
N THR A 115 -0.62 9.83 2.94
CA THR A 115 -1.64 9.60 3.98
C THR A 115 -2.25 10.86 4.58
N ASP A 116 -1.66 12.04 4.33
CA ASP A 116 -2.21 13.32 4.76
C ASP A 116 -3.36 13.74 3.83
N LEU A 117 -4.58 13.65 4.36
CA LEU A 117 -5.81 14.00 3.67
C LEU A 117 -6.31 15.41 4.05
N LYS A 118 -5.56 16.21 4.81
CA LYS A 118 -6.00 17.54 5.25
C LYS A 118 -6.24 18.52 4.09
N SER A 119 -5.58 18.30 2.96
CA SER A 119 -5.76 19.09 1.75
C SER A 119 -6.91 18.63 0.86
N GLU A 120 -7.55 17.51 1.18
CA GLU A 120 -8.72 17.05 0.43
C GLU A 120 -9.93 17.94 0.73
N PRO A 121 -10.64 18.44 -0.29
CA PRO A 121 -11.79 19.31 -0.10
C PRO A 121 -13.00 18.53 0.45
N ASP A 122 -13.89 19.22 1.17
CA ASP A 122 -15.03 18.58 1.85
C ASP A 122 -15.94 17.78 0.91
N HIS A 123 -16.13 18.23 -0.33
CA HIS A 123 -16.94 17.50 -1.31
C HIS A 123 -16.39 16.11 -1.66
N VAL A 124 -15.07 15.87 -1.49
CA VAL A 124 -14.48 14.53 -1.65
C VAL A 124 -14.90 13.64 -0.49
N PHE A 125 -14.94 14.16 0.74
CA PHE A 125 -15.43 13.40 1.89
C PHE A 125 -16.95 13.17 1.81
N ASP A 126 -17.71 14.10 1.25
CA ASP A 126 -19.14 13.89 0.96
C ASP A 126 -19.34 12.76 -0.05
N LEU A 127 -18.49 12.70 -1.08
CA LEU A 127 -18.54 11.65 -2.11
C LEU A 127 -18.19 10.27 -1.53
N TYR A 128 -17.04 10.13 -0.86
CA TYR A 128 -16.57 8.85 -0.30
C TYR A 128 -17.26 8.46 1.01
N GLY A 129 -17.93 9.40 1.67
CA GLY A 129 -18.54 9.26 2.98
C GLY A 129 -17.60 9.62 4.12
N GLU A 130 -18.17 10.06 5.25
CA GLU A 130 -17.45 10.52 6.46
C GLU A 130 -16.47 9.48 7.04
N ALA A 131 -16.67 8.20 6.74
CA ALA A 131 -15.72 7.15 7.10
C ALA A 131 -14.35 7.35 6.44
N ALA A 132 -14.25 8.06 5.31
CA ALA A 132 -13.00 8.37 4.62
C ALA A 132 -12.06 9.29 5.42
N ARG A 133 -12.56 9.97 6.45
CA ARG A 133 -11.74 10.76 7.38
C ARG A 133 -11.04 9.90 8.44
N LYS A 134 -11.39 8.61 8.53
CA LYS A 134 -11.00 7.72 9.64
C LYS A 134 -10.00 6.68 9.13
N PRO A 135 -8.70 6.76 9.48
CA PRO A 135 -7.72 5.77 9.07
C PRO A 135 -8.17 4.34 9.40
N GLY A 136 -8.03 3.46 8.41
CA GLY A 136 -8.34 2.04 8.52
C GLY A 136 -9.76 1.61 8.18
N THR A 137 -10.65 2.54 7.86
CA THR A 137 -11.93 2.21 7.21
C THR A 137 -11.71 1.84 5.75
N TYR A 138 -12.69 1.17 5.15
CA TYR A 138 -12.66 0.88 3.71
C TYR A 138 -12.71 2.17 2.88
N ALA A 139 -13.52 3.14 3.30
CA ALA A 139 -13.61 4.45 2.65
C ALA A 139 -12.29 5.21 2.65
N TYR A 140 -11.55 5.20 3.76
CA TYR A 140 -10.22 5.81 3.82
C TYR A 140 -9.26 5.12 2.84
N ASN A 141 -9.30 3.78 2.78
CA ASN A 141 -8.46 3.03 1.85
C ASN A 141 -8.82 3.30 0.39
N CYS A 142 -10.10 3.50 0.04
CA CYS A 142 -10.50 3.87 -1.31
C CYS A 142 -9.89 5.22 -1.72
N LEU A 143 -10.00 6.22 -0.84
CA LEU A 143 -9.42 7.54 -1.07
C LEU A 143 -7.88 7.47 -1.18
N LEU A 144 -7.25 6.66 -0.34
CA LEU A 144 -5.82 6.39 -0.39
C LEU A 144 -5.41 5.68 -1.69
N ALA A 145 -6.23 4.74 -2.18
CA ALA A 145 -6.00 4.05 -3.45
C ALA A 145 -6.04 5.00 -4.64
N ARG A 146 -6.96 5.97 -4.64
CA ARG A 146 -6.95 7.05 -5.64
C ARG A 146 -5.64 7.82 -5.60
N ARG A 147 -5.20 8.25 -4.40
CA ARG A 147 -3.93 8.98 -4.21
C ARG A 147 -2.68 8.18 -4.59
N MET A 148 -2.71 6.87 -4.39
CA MET A 148 -1.66 5.94 -4.82
C MET A 148 -1.64 5.83 -6.35
N SER A 149 -2.81 5.75 -6.98
CA SER A 149 -2.95 5.69 -8.43
C SER A 149 -2.44 6.98 -9.08
N GLU A 150 -2.73 8.15 -8.50
CA GLU A 150 -2.19 9.45 -8.95
C GLU A 150 -0.66 9.52 -8.89
N ARG A 151 -0.06 8.75 -7.98
CA ARG A 151 1.39 8.64 -7.81
C ARG A 151 1.97 7.45 -8.58
N GLY A 152 1.23 6.86 -9.52
CA GLY A 152 1.73 5.81 -10.41
C GLY A 152 1.92 4.44 -9.75
N VAL A 153 1.22 4.15 -8.65
CA VAL A 153 1.19 2.78 -8.09
C VAL A 153 0.42 1.86 -9.04
N ARG A 154 1.12 0.87 -9.59
CA ARG A 154 0.61 -0.02 -10.65
C ARG A 154 -0.59 -0.87 -10.21
N PHE A 155 -0.59 -1.37 -8.98
CA PHE A 155 -1.64 -2.24 -8.48
C PHE A 155 -1.93 -1.99 -7.01
N VAL A 156 -3.11 -1.47 -6.72
CA VAL A 156 -3.62 -1.25 -5.37
C VAL A 156 -4.74 -2.23 -5.09
N GLN A 157 -4.55 -3.10 -4.10
CA GLN A 157 -5.57 -4.05 -3.66
C GLN A 157 -6.27 -3.54 -2.41
N LEU A 158 -7.57 -3.29 -2.51
CA LEU A 158 -8.43 -3.02 -1.36
C LEU A 158 -8.94 -4.35 -0.79
N PHE A 159 -8.46 -4.73 0.39
CA PHE A 159 -8.89 -5.95 1.09
C PHE A 159 -9.78 -5.61 2.28
N HIS A 160 -11.09 -5.75 2.12
CA HIS A 160 -12.07 -5.57 3.20
C HIS A 160 -12.39 -6.91 3.87
N ARG A 161 -12.20 -6.98 5.19
CA ARG A 161 -12.49 -8.18 5.99
C ARG A 161 -13.96 -8.24 6.42
N GLY A 162 -14.41 -9.46 6.72
CA GLY A 162 -15.75 -9.70 7.27
C GLY A 162 -16.81 -10.06 6.23
N TRP A 163 -16.38 -10.43 5.02
CA TRP A 163 -17.28 -10.92 3.97
C TRP A 163 -17.83 -12.33 4.25
N ASP A 164 -17.06 -13.17 4.96
CA ASP A 164 -17.35 -14.59 5.21
C ASP A 164 -18.28 -14.76 6.43
N ASN A 165 -19.55 -14.35 6.28
CA ASN A 165 -20.54 -14.35 7.35
C ASN A 165 -21.32 -15.67 7.39
N HIS A 166 -21.25 -16.40 8.51
CA HIS A 166 -22.00 -17.65 8.74
C HIS A 166 -23.16 -17.50 9.74
N THR A 167 -23.24 -16.35 10.41
CA THR A 167 -24.27 -16.03 11.41
C THR A 167 -24.68 -14.57 11.31
N GLU A 168 -25.89 -14.21 11.77
CA GLU A 168 -26.38 -12.82 11.79
C GLU A 168 -26.36 -12.14 10.40
N LEU A 169 -26.54 -12.94 9.34
CA LEU A 169 -26.43 -12.51 7.93
C LEU A 169 -27.17 -11.20 7.61
N PRO A 170 -28.45 -11.01 8.00
CA PRO A 170 -29.16 -9.76 7.68
C PRO A 170 -28.50 -8.51 8.26
N GLU A 171 -27.90 -8.60 9.46
CA GLU A 171 -27.21 -7.48 10.08
C GLU A 171 -25.82 -7.30 9.48
N LYS A 172 -25.01 -8.38 9.42
CA LYS A 172 -23.63 -8.30 8.95
C LYS A 172 -23.52 -7.90 7.49
N ILE A 173 -24.39 -8.40 6.61
CA ILE A 173 -24.41 -7.99 5.20
C ILE A 173 -24.75 -6.51 5.09
N ARG A 174 -25.75 -6.01 5.83
CA ARG A 174 -26.10 -4.59 5.79
C ARG A 174 -24.93 -3.70 6.22
N THR A 175 -24.19 -4.12 7.24
CA THR A 175 -22.97 -3.41 7.68
C THR A 175 -21.89 -3.44 6.59
N GLN A 176 -21.59 -4.61 6.01
CA GLN A 176 -20.61 -4.76 4.93
C GLN A 176 -20.98 -3.92 3.69
N CYS A 177 -22.25 -3.88 3.31
CA CYS A 177 -22.73 -3.01 2.23
C CYS A 177 -22.54 -1.53 2.57
N ARG A 178 -22.87 -1.10 3.80
CA ARG A 178 -22.66 0.30 4.23
C ARG A 178 -21.19 0.70 4.24
N ASP A 179 -20.30 -0.22 4.60
CA ASP A 179 -18.86 0.05 4.65
C ASP A 179 -18.24 0.21 3.24
N THR A 180 -18.79 -0.47 2.23
CA THR A 180 -18.15 -0.62 0.92
C THR A 180 -18.84 0.11 -0.23
N ASP A 181 -20.17 0.21 -0.22
CA ASP A 181 -20.97 0.65 -1.37
C ASP A 181 -20.62 2.07 -1.82
N GLN A 182 -20.82 3.06 -0.94
CA GLN A 182 -20.56 4.47 -1.24
C GLN A 182 -19.11 4.72 -1.66
N ALA A 183 -18.15 4.20 -0.91
CA ALA A 183 -16.73 4.43 -1.17
C ALA A 183 -16.22 3.77 -2.45
N SER A 184 -16.77 2.60 -2.83
CA SER A 184 -16.44 1.95 -4.10
C SER A 184 -16.95 2.77 -5.28
N ALA A 185 -18.21 3.23 -5.19
CA ALA A 185 -18.81 4.09 -6.22
C ALA A 185 -18.06 5.43 -6.33
N ALA A 186 -17.68 6.01 -5.19
CA ALA A 186 -16.88 7.22 -5.11
C ALA A 186 -15.53 7.06 -5.79
N LEU A 187 -14.80 5.98 -5.53
CA LEU A 187 -13.50 5.72 -6.15
C LEU A 187 -13.59 5.67 -7.67
N VAL A 188 -14.54 4.91 -8.23
CA VAL A 188 -14.74 4.82 -9.68
C VAL A 188 -15.11 6.19 -10.26
N THR A 189 -15.99 6.93 -9.57
CA THR A 189 -16.41 8.27 -9.99
C THR A 189 -15.25 9.26 -9.99
N ASP A 190 -14.44 9.27 -8.93
CA ASP A 190 -13.29 10.16 -8.74
C ASP A 190 -12.18 9.86 -9.75
N LEU A 191 -11.87 8.57 -10.00
CA LEU A 191 -10.96 8.15 -11.06
C LEU A 191 -11.43 8.62 -12.44
N LYS A 192 -12.75 8.55 -12.71
CA LYS A 192 -13.32 9.06 -13.97
C LYS A 192 -13.17 10.57 -14.09
N GLN A 193 -13.48 11.32 -13.04
CA GLN A 193 -13.36 12.78 -13.02
C GLN A 193 -11.92 13.25 -13.25
N ARG A 194 -10.95 12.43 -12.86
CA ARG A 194 -9.52 12.67 -13.04
C ARG A 194 -8.95 12.18 -14.37
N GLY A 195 -9.79 11.56 -15.21
CA GLY A 195 -9.36 10.97 -16.49
C GLY A 195 -8.48 9.73 -16.33
N MET A 196 -8.48 9.09 -15.16
CA MET A 196 -7.66 7.93 -14.86
C MET A 196 -8.41 6.61 -15.11
N LEU A 197 -9.74 6.62 -15.09
CA LEU A 197 -10.55 5.40 -15.19
C LEU A 197 -10.32 4.60 -16.49
N ASP A 198 -9.99 5.28 -17.60
CA ASP A 198 -9.75 4.59 -18.88
C ASP A 198 -8.41 3.83 -18.89
N ASP A 199 -7.47 4.23 -18.02
CA ASP A 199 -6.13 3.66 -17.87
C ASP A 199 -5.97 2.83 -16.57
N THR A 200 -7.05 2.65 -15.80
CA THR A 200 -7.07 1.92 -14.51
C THR A 200 -7.92 0.65 -14.56
#